data_AF-U3AV94-F1
#
_entry.id   AF-U3AV94-F1
#
_cell.length_a   1.000
_cell.length_b   1.000
_cell.length_c   1.000
_cell.angle_alpha   90.00
_cell.angle_beta   90.00
_cell.angle_gamma   90.00
#
_symmetry.space_group_name_H-M   'P 1'
#
loop_
_entity.id
_entity.type
_entity.pdbx_description
1 polymer ?
#
loop_
_entity_poly.entity_id
_entity_poly.type
_entity_poly.pdbx_seq_one_letter_code
_entity_poly.pdbx_strand_id
1 'polypeptide(L)'
;MNDKELLAKLETAYEAFSVPLRMGDGLNTQLFSDLYTALEQCCKCWKDKDNIPKRAASIFVDTYSSMVSASYFYDEKKRQEIDMIADELTDLIRACVEPKK
;
A
#
# COMPACT_ATOMS: atom_id res chain seq x y z
N MET A 1 7.85 6.02 17.28
CA MET A 1 6.80 6.66 16.47
C MET A 1 5.47 6.19 17.02
N ASN A 2 4.55 7.11 17.32
CA ASN A 2 3.21 6.75 17.80
C ASN A 2 2.27 6.39 16.63
N ASP A 3 1.10 5.81 16.91
CA ASP A 3 0.17 5.36 15.87
C ASP A 3 -0.32 6.49 14.95
N LYS A 4 -0.40 7.72 15.46
CA LYS A 4 -0.82 8.89 14.69
C LYS A 4 0.25 9.29 13.65
N GLU A 5 1.52 9.26 14.05
CA GLU A 5 2.66 9.54 13.16
C GLU A 5 2.81 8.45 12.08
N LEU A 6 2.65 7.17 12.47
CA LEU A 6 2.64 6.04 11.52
C LEU A 6 1.52 6.19 10.51
N LEU A 7 0.30 6.47 10.97
CA LEU A 7 -0.85 6.65 10.10
C LEU A 7 -0.66 7.81 9.12
N ALA A 8 -0.22 8.98 9.60
CA ALA A 8 0.00 10.15 8.75
C ALA A 8 1.06 9.86 7.66
N LYS A 9 2.12 9.12 8.01
CA LYS A 9 3.14 8.70 7.05
C LYS A 9 2.58 7.73 6.01
N LEU A 10 1.79 6.74 6.44
CA LEU A 10 1.13 5.80 5.53
C LEU A 10 0.17 6.51 4.58
N GLU A 11 -0.66 7.42 5.09
CA GLU A 11 -1.60 8.21 4.28
C GLU A 11 -0.87 9.03 3.22
N THR A 12 0.16 9.76 3.63
CA THR A 12 0.97 10.59 2.72
C THR A 12 1.60 9.74 1.63
N ALA A 13 2.22 8.60 1.99
CA ALA A 13 2.86 7.73 1.01
C ALA A 13 1.85 7.06 0.07
N TYR A 14 0.69 6.63 0.59
CA TYR A 14 -0.37 6.04 -0.20
C TYR A 14 -0.97 7.03 -1.19
N GLU A 15 -1.25 8.27 -0.77
CA GLU A 15 -1.76 9.30 -1.65
C GLU A 15 -0.75 9.67 -2.73
N ALA A 16 0.51 9.90 -2.35
CA ALA A 16 1.59 10.23 -3.27
C ALA A 16 1.77 9.15 -4.36
N PHE A 17 1.69 7.87 -3.99
CA PHE A 17 1.80 6.76 -4.94
C PHE A 17 0.54 6.57 -5.79
N SER A 18 -0.64 6.51 -5.15
CA SER A 18 -1.88 6.07 -5.80
C SER A 18 -2.52 7.13 -6.70
N VAL A 19 -2.31 8.42 -6.43
CA VAL A 19 -2.89 9.50 -7.23
C VAL A 19 -2.29 9.51 -8.64
N PRO A 20 -0.96 9.64 -8.85
CA PRO A 20 -0.38 9.63 -10.19
C PRO A 20 -0.68 8.35 -10.96
N LEU A 21 -0.66 7.19 -10.28
CA LEU A 21 -1.00 5.91 -10.89
C LEU A 21 -2.44 5.89 -11.43
N ARG A 22 -3.41 6.43 -10.69
CA ARG A 22 -4.82 6.51 -11.14
C ARG A 22 -5.06 7.60 -12.19
N MET A 23 -4.18 8.59 -12.28
CA MET A 23 -4.23 9.63 -13.31
C MET A 23 -3.57 9.21 -14.63
N GLY A 24 -2.88 8.06 -14.66
CA GLY A 24 -2.17 7.58 -15.84
C GLY A 24 -0.75 8.15 -15.99
N ASP A 25 -0.21 8.81 -14.96
CA ASP A 25 1.10 9.50 -15.01
C ASP A 25 2.31 8.56 -14.93
N GLY A 26 2.08 7.26 -15.11
CA GLY A 26 3.09 6.21 -14.98
C GLY A 26 3.27 5.65 -13.57
N LEU A 27 3.96 4.51 -13.52
CA LEU A 27 4.40 3.86 -12.29
C LEU A 27 5.70 4.51 -11.80
N ASN A 28 5.65 5.17 -10.64
CA ASN A 28 6.83 5.74 -9.98
C ASN A 28 7.37 4.76 -8.93
N THR A 29 8.53 4.17 -9.23
CA THR A 29 9.17 3.15 -8.38
C THR A 29 9.68 3.71 -7.04
N GLN A 30 10.05 4.99 -6.98
CA GLN A 30 10.44 5.62 -5.72
C GLN A 30 9.23 5.79 -4.79
N LEU A 31 8.11 6.28 -5.33
CA LEU A 31 6.88 6.44 -4.55
C LEU A 31 6.32 5.08 -4.09
N PHE A 32 6.48 4.05 -4.92
CA PHE A 32 6.21 2.68 -4.51
C PHE A 32 7.10 2.26 -3.32
N SER A 33 8.42 2.46 -3.40
CA SER A 33 9.35 2.12 -2.33
C SER A 33 9.04 2.86 -1.02
N ASP A 34 8.62 4.12 -1.11
CA ASP A 34 8.21 4.93 0.04
C ASP A 34 6.93 4.38 0.69
N LEU A 35 5.93 4.00 -0.12
CA LEU A 35 4.71 3.34 0.36
C LEU A 35 5.02 1.99 1.01
N TYR A 36 5.81 1.15 0.36
CA TYR A 36 6.22 -0.14 0.89
C TYR A 36 6.91 0.02 2.24
N THR A 37 7.83 0.97 2.36
CA THR A 37 8.54 1.26 3.62
C THR A 37 7.59 1.75 4.71
N ALA A 38 6.62 2.62 4.38
CA ALA A 38 5.63 3.09 5.33
C ALA A 38 4.73 1.95 5.84
N LEU A 39 4.29 1.06 4.94
CA LEU A 39 3.54 -0.15 5.27
C LEU A 39 4.34 -1.09 6.15
N GLU A 40 5.60 -1.36 5.81
CA GLU A 40 6.46 -2.25 6.58
C GLU A 40 6.64 -1.75 8.02
N GLN A 41 6.79 -0.44 8.21
CA GLN A 41 6.86 0.19 9.53
C GLN A 41 5.55 0.04 10.31
N CYS A 42 4.42 0.26 9.65
CA CYS A 42 3.10 0.04 10.24
C CYS A 42 2.95 -1.41 10.71
N CYS A 43 3.32 -2.38 9.87
CA CYS A 43 3.22 -3.80 10.19
C CYS A 43 4.13 -4.20 11.34
N LYS A 44 5.37 -3.71 11.38
CA LYS A 44 6.26 -3.93 12.54
C LYS A 44 5.66 -3.38 13.83
N CYS A 45 5.01 -2.22 13.79
CA CYS A 45 4.42 -1.58 14.97
C CYS A 45 3.07 -2.17 15.40
N TRP A 46 2.33 -2.79 14.49
CA TRP A 46 0.98 -3.31 14.75
C TRP A 46 0.90 -4.83 14.85
N LYS A 47 1.98 -5.56 14.52
CA LYS A 47 2.03 -7.03 14.54
C LYS A 47 1.53 -7.69 15.83
N ASP A 48 1.74 -7.04 16.98
CA ASP A 48 1.37 -7.56 18.29
C ASP A 48 0.15 -6.84 18.90
N LYS A 49 -0.59 -6.07 18.09
CA LYS A 49 -1.79 -5.35 18.52
C LYS A 49 -3.03 -6.02 17.97
N ASP A 50 -4.06 -6.16 18.80
CA ASP A 50 -5.38 -6.66 18.39
C ASP A 50 -6.17 -5.65 17.54
N ASN A 51 -5.68 -4.41 17.45
CA ASN A 51 -6.33 -3.35 16.70
C ASN A 51 -5.33 -2.54 15.89
N ILE A 52 -5.80 -2.08 14.72
CA ILE A 52 -5.15 -1.10 13.88
C ILE A 52 -6.06 0.13 13.72
N PRO A 53 -5.52 1.32 13.41
CA PRO A 53 -6.34 2.47 13.09
C PRO A 53 -7.29 2.16 11.93
N LYS A 54 -8.58 2.53 12.07
CA LYS A 54 -9.62 2.29 11.03
C LYS A 54 -9.20 2.80 9.66
N ARG A 55 -8.49 3.92 9.64
CA ARG A 55 -8.00 4.53 8.40
C ARG A 55 -6.92 3.71 7.72
N ALA A 56 -6.03 3.07 8.48
CA ALA A 56 -5.07 2.12 7.91
C ALA A 56 -5.77 0.90 7.33
N ALA A 57 -6.79 0.36 8.02
CA ALA A 57 -7.59 -0.75 7.51
C ALA A 57 -8.29 -0.40 6.18
N SER A 58 -8.82 0.82 6.03
CA SER A 58 -9.37 1.31 4.77
C SER A 58 -8.31 1.28 3.66
N ILE A 59 -7.12 1.84 3.89
CA ILE A 59 -6.02 1.83 2.92
C ILE A 59 -5.66 0.41 2.51
N PHE A 60 -5.58 -0.51 3.48
CA PHE A 60 -5.21 -1.90 3.23
C PHE A 60 -6.19 -2.60 2.28
N VAL A 61 -7.49 -2.41 2.50
CA VAL A 61 -8.54 -2.98 1.64
C VAL A 61 -8.56 -2.33 0.26
N ASP A 62 -8.32 -1.02 0.18
CA ASP A 62 -8.40 -0.27 -1.08
C ASP A 62 -7.18 -0.49 -1.98
N THR A 63 -6.00 -0.79 -1.40
CA THR A 63 -4.71 -0.83 -2.12
C THR A 63 -4.75 -1.69 -3.38
N TYR A 64 -5.05 -2.99 -3.26
CA TYR A 64 -5.05 -3.90 -4.41
C TYR A 64 -6.02 -3.46 -5.51
N SER A 65 -7.28 -3.24 -5.15
CA SER A 65 -8.33 -2.90 -6.11
C SER A 65 -8.04 -1.57 -6.83
N SER A 66 -7.47 -0.59 -6.12
CA SER A 66 -7.09 0.70 -6.70
C SER A 66 -5.96 0.58 -7.73
N MET A 67 -4.97 -0.28 -7.47
CA MET A 67 -3.84 -0.50 -8.37
C MET A 67 -4.25 -1.30 -9.60
N VAL A 68 -4.99 -2.41 -9.40
CA VAL A 68 -5.49 -3.23 -10.51
C VAL A 68 -6.43 -2.43 -11.40
N SER A 69 -7.28 -1.57 -10.83
CA SER A 69 -8.13 -0.68 -11.64
C SER A 69 -7.30 0.32 -12.44
N ALA A 70 -6.25 0.88 -11.84
CA ALA A 70 -5.35 1.81 -12.52
C ALA A 70 -4.49 1.14 -13.61
N SER A 71 -4.16 -0.15 -13.45
CA SER A 71 -3.35 -0.91 -14.41
C SER A 71 -4.01 -0.98 -15.80
N TYR A 72 -5.32 -0.78 -15.89
CA TYR A 72 -6.05 -0.68 -17.15
C TYR A 72 -5.72 0.54 -18.01
N PHE A 73 -5.15 1.61 -17.43
CA PHE A 73 -4.70 2.79 -18.17
C PHE A 73 -3.39 2.59 -18.93
N TYR A 74 -2.69 1.49 -18.67
CA TYR A 74 -1.35 1.25 -19.17
C TYR A 74 -1.29 0.08 -20.17
N ASP A 75 -0.20 0.04 -20.93
CA ASP A 75 0.10 -1.08 -21.83
C ASP A 75 0.29 -2.40 -21.06
N GLU A 76 0.29 -3.52 -21.79
CA GLU A 76 0.36 -4.85 -21.19
C GLU A 76 1.60 -5.06 -20.31
N LYS A 77 2.76 -4.55 -20.74
CA LYS A 77 4.01 -4.69 -19.98
C LYS A 77 3.92 -3.93 -18.67
N LYS A 78 3.50 -2.67 -18.72
CA LYS A 78 3.37 -1.82 -17.54
C LYS A 78 2.25 -2.32 -16.61
N ARG A 79 1.18 -2.87 -17.16
CA ARG A 79 0.13 -3.55 -16.41
C ARG A 79 0.67 -4.73 -15.62
N GLN A 80 1.45 -5.61 -16.24
CA GLN A 80 2.10 -6.73 -15.55
C GLN A 80 3.01 -6.24 -14.42
N GLU A 81 3.78 -5.17 -14.63
CA GLU A 81 4.59 -4.56 -13.58
C GLU A 81 3.73 -4.05 -12.40
N ILE A 82 2.59 -3.40 -12.68
CA ILE A 82 1.67 -2.91 -11.64
C ILE A 82 1.03 -4.08 -10.88
N ASP A 83 0.61 -5.14 -11.59
CA ASP A 83 -0.02 -6.31 -10.99
C ASP A 83 0.97 -7.03 -10.04
N MET A 84 2.24 -7.20 -10.44
CA MET A 84 3.29 -7.77 -9.59
C MET A 84 3.50 -6.97 -8.29
N ILE A 85 3.52 -5.63 -8.40
CA ILE A 85 3.69 -4.74 -7.24
C ILE A 85 2.42 -4.76 -6.37
N ALA A 86 1.24 -4.86 -6.96
CA ALA A 86 -0.02 -4.98 -6.22
C ALA A 86 -0.05 -6.27 -5.39
N ASP A 87 0.42 -7.39 -5.96
CA ASP A 87 0.55 -8.66 -5.24
C ASP A 87 1.56 -8.53 -4.09
N GLU A 88 2.72 -7.93 -4.33
CA GLU A 88 3.75 -7.70 -3.31
C GLU A 88 3.23 -6.87 -2.11
N LEU A 89 2.52 -5.76 -2.38
CA LEU A 89 1.90 -4.96 -1.33
C LEU A 89 0.81 -5.72 -0.59
N THR A 90 0.03 -6.52 -1.30
CA THR A 90 -1.04 -7.32 -0.71
C THR A 90 -0.48 -8.36 0.26
N ASP A 91 0.62 -9.02 -0.10
CA ASP A 91 1.28 -9.98 0.78
C ASP A 91 1.87 -9.30 2.03
N LEU A 92 2.46 -8.11 1.88
CA LEU A 92 2.92 -7.31 3.02
C LEU A 92 1.74 -6.93 3.95
N ILE A 93 0.62 -6.49 3.38
CA ILE A 93 -0.59 -6.13 4.12
C ILE A 93 -1.16 -7.35 4.85
N ARG A 94 -1.21 -8.53 4.21
CA ARG A 94 -1.68 -9.76 4.86
C ARG A 94 -0.80 -10.14 6.05
N ALA A 95 0.53 -10.10 5.88
CA ALA A 95 1.47 -10.35 6.98
C ALA A 95 1.34 -9.35 8.14
N CYS A 96 0.76 -8.18 7.89
CA CYS A 96 0.44 -7.14 8.86
C CYS A 96 -0.73 -7.52 9.80
N VAL A 97 -1.75 -8.19 9.26
CA VAL A 97 -3.04 -8.43 9.92
C VAL A 97 -3.31 -9.89 10.23
N GLU A 98 -2.47 -10.82 9.76
CA GLU A 98 -2.56 -12.23 10.10
C GLU A 98 -2.32 -12.45 11.60
N PRO A 99 -3.23 -13.15 12.31
CA PRO A 99 -3.02 -13.53 13.69
C PRO A 99 -1.78 -14.43 13.81
N LYS A 100 -0.98 -14.25 14.88
CA LYS A 100 0.03 -15.26 15.23
C LYS A 100 -0.69 -16.57 15.57
N LYS A 101 -0.22 -17.67 14.96
CA LYS A 101 -0.64 -19.04 15.30
C LYS A 101 -0.25 -19.42 16.72
#